data_AF-A0A958Q5V9-F1
#
_entry.id   AF-A0A958Q5V9-F1
#
_cell.length_a   1.000
_cell.length_b   1.000
_cell.length_c   1.000
_cell.angle_alpha   90.00
_cell.angle_beta   90.00
_cell.angle_gamma   90.00
#
_symmetry.space_group_name_H-M   'P 1'
#
loop_
_entity.id
_entity.type
_entity.pdbx_description
1 polymer ?
#
loop_
_entity_poly.entity_id
_entity_poly.type
_entity_poly.pdbx_seq_one_letter_code
_entity_poly.pdbx_strand_id
1 'polypeptide(L)'
;MQRDFPVTTILDELQRDNLLPGILFRTSRKQCDDDVTRLSKAKIGTISDHEQQELRERIDEILIKYSIEREVITEHAHFAALIRTAAGAHHAGQLLQWRLVLEELMSAGKLRLMIATGTVAAGVDFPARSVIITAHSKRGAEGFNNLTPSEFQQMSGRAGRRGKDAVGICLIAPGHFSDARVIHEVANRPPEPLRSAYFAAPSSVLNLLKYRTVDDLKYMISNSLASFVDRKSASGIRLEADELEAKLNEDSDLTPDQKKKIVKRARRRRREAEELEQRQLTQLDLSLSGLEALGYLDSKGLTEKGMWAAELCTSLVLQLADAIEEGLFYDIPAIELAALVGSIAGDAHRVYFSLAKNVLERERYDALAAVVDRVKKTYQGPTTTSETKVIPHGGLTVTTWMCSDNWSNFASLLKLAGVAEGDAARLVTQTADHLSQICRLYETHPELARTASEARDALLRPPLSDSLLIK
;
A
#
# COMPACT_ATOMS: atom_id res chain seq x y z
N MET A 1 -11.87 -32.29 6.23
CA MET A 1 -11.76 -30.86 5.86
C MET A 1 -11.63 -30.07 7.16
N GLN A 2 -10.46 -29.49 7.43
CA GLN A 2 -10.13 -28.91 8.74
C GLN A 2 -10.85 -27.56 8.88
N ARG A 3 -11.74 -27.44 9.88
CA ARG A 3 -12.46 -26.19 10.15
C ARG A 3 -11.50 -25.19 10.83
N ASP A 4 -11.63 -23.91 10.51
CA ASP A 4 -10.92 -22.86 11.25
C ASP A 4 -11.27 -22.94 12.74
N PHE A 5 -10.26 -22.81 13.59
CA PHE A 5 -10.48 -22.75 15.03
C PHE A 5 -11.31 -21.49 15.37
N PRO A 6 -12.48 -21.63 16.03
CA PRO A 6 -13.37 -20.49 16.28
C PRO A 6 -12.73 -19.43 17.16
N VAL A 7 -12.88 -18.16 16.81
CA VAL A 7 -12.33 -17.03 17.58
C VAL A 7 -12.83 -17.00 19.03
N THR A 8 -14.06 -17.43 19.28
CA THR A 8 -14.64 -17.54 20.63
C THR A 8 -13.87 -18.53 21.49
N THR A 9 -13.48 -19.67 20.91
CA THR A 9 -12.67 -20.67 21.60
C THR A 9 -11.25 -20.16 21.80
N ILE A 10 -10.66 -19.52 20.80
CA ILE A 10 -9.33 -18.89 20.94
C ILE A 10 -9.31 -17.91 22.13
N LEU A 11 -10.30 -17.01 22.20
CA LEU A 11 -10.36 -16.01 23.27
C LEU A 11 -10.51 -16.65 24.65
N ASP A 12 -11.34 -17.69 24.78
CA ASP A 12 -11.57 -18.41 26.03
C ASP A 12 -10.32 -19.16 26.51
N GLU A 13 -9.65 -19.90 25.61
CA GLU A 13 -8.39 -20.59 25.87
C GLU A 13 -7.29 -19.60 26.34
N LEU A 14 -7.11 -18.50 25.61
CA LEU A 14 -6.12 -17.49 25.97
C LEU A 14 -6.44 -16.82 27.31
N GLN A 15 -7.71 -16.62 27.63
CA GLN A 15 -8.11 -16.07 28.93
C GLN A 15 -7.81 -17.06 30.05
N ARG A 16 -8.22 -18.31 29.90
CA ARG A 16 -8.00 -19.36 30.90
C ARG A 16 -6.52 -19.57 31.21
N ASP A 17 -5.68 -19.54 30.19
CA ASP A 17 -4.25 -19.80 30.33
C ASP A 17 -3.44 -18.52 30.63
N ASN A 18 -4.12 -17.39 30.90
CA ASN A 18 -3.50 -16.09 31.16
C ASN A 18 -2.48 -15.69 30.07
N LEU A 19 -2.91 -15.75 28.81
CA LEU A 19 -2.13 -15.41 27.62
C LEU A 19 -2.57 -14.11 26.95
N LEU A 20 -3.55 -13.40 27.53
CA LEU A 20 -3.99 -12.08 27.07
C LEU A 20 -3.06 -10.95 27.60
N PRO A 21 -2.94 -9.83 26.89
CA PRO A 21 -3.57 -9.52 25.61
C PRO A 21 -2.92 -10.27 24.44
N GLY A 22 -3.72 -10.60 23.42
CA GLY A 22 -3.30 -11.35 22.25
C GLY A 22 -3.46 -10.59 20.93
N ILE A 23 -2.65 -10.95 19.93
CA ILE A 23 -2.89 -10.57 18.52
C ILE A 23 -3.23 -11.83 17.73
N LEU A 24 -4.44 -11.88 17.18
CA LEU A 24 -4.90 -12.94 16.29
C LEU A 24 -4.74 -12.50 14.84
N PHE A 25 -3.79 -13.11 14.12
CA PHE A 25 -3.57 -12.83 12.72
C PHE A 25 -4.49 -13.66 11.82
N ARG A 26 -5.26 -12.95 10.98
CA ARG A 26 -6.12 -13.50 9.93
C ARG A 26 -5.62 -13.10 8.54
N THR A 27 -5.99 -13.88 7.53
CA THR A 27 -5.50 -13.69 6.15
C THR A 27 -6.28 -12.64 5.36
N SER A 28 -7.47 -12.27 5.82
CA SER A 28 -8.33 -11.31 5.13
C SER A 28 -9.05 -10.36 6.08
N ARG A 29 -9.37 -9.17 5.58
CA ARG A 29 -10.13 -8.13 6.28
C ARG A 29 -11.51 -8.65 6.72
N LYS A 30 -12.22 -9.27 5.78
CA LYS A 30 -13.52 -9.92 6.01
C LYS A 30 -13.48 -10.92 7.17
N GLN A 31 -12.45 -11.74 7.26
CA GLN A 31 -12.33 -12.70 8.37
C GLN A 31 -12.13 -12.01 9.72
N CYS A 32 -11.43 -10.87 9.76
CA CYS A 32 -11.30 -10.07 10.98
C CYS A 32 -12.66 -9.53 11.44
N ASP A 33 -13.42 -8.94 10.50
CA ASP A 33 -14.74 -8.36 10.77
C ASP A 33 -15.77 -9.42 11.19
N ASP A 34 -15.78 -10.55 10.49
CA ASP A 34 -16.64 -11.69 10.80
C ASP A 34 -16.34 -12.25 12.20
N ASP A 35 -15.06 -12.32 12.59
CA ASP A 35 -14.66 -12.81 13.91
C ASP A 35 -15.06 -11.85 15.04
N VAL A 36 -14.91 -10.53 14.87
CA VAL A 36 -15.43 -9.54 15.82
C VAL A 36 -16.95 -9.66 15.94
N THR A 37 -17.66 -9.83 14.82
CA THR A 37 -19.11 -10.02 14.80
C THR A 37 -19.53 -11.31 15.51
N ARG A 38 -18.74 -12.39 15.39
CA ARG A 38 -18.98 -13.65 16.11
C ARG A 38 -18.75 -13.51 17.61
N LEU A 39 -17.64 -12.90 18.03
CA LEU A 39 -17.41 -12.54 19.43
C LEU A 39 -18.56 -11.69 19.96
N SER A 40 -19.12 -10.83 19.11
CA SER A 40 -20.22 -9.98 19.50
C SER A 40 -21.51 -10.75 19.79
N LYS A 41 -21.78 -11.80 19.02
CA LYS A 41 -22.99 -12.63 19.22
C LYS A 41 -22.82 -13.68 20.30
N ALA A 42 -21.58 -14.03 20.63
CA ALA A 42 -21.27 -14.98 21.70
C ALA A 42 -21.38 -14.31 23.08
N LYS A 43 -21.87 -15.05 24.07
CA LYS A 43 -21.80 -14.62 25.48
C LYS A 43 -20.41 -14.80 26.09
N ILE A 44 -19.60 -15.69 25.50
CA ILE A 44 -18.25 -16.06 25.94
C ILE A 44 -17.30 -14.87 25.76
N GLY A 45 -16.48 -14.61 26.77
CA GLY A 45 -15.48 -13.53 26.74
C GLY A 45 -16.04 -12.12 27.00
N THR A 46 -17.30 -12.01 27.41
CA THR A 46 -17.89 -10.71 27.84
C THR A 46 -17.17 -10.20 29.09
N ILE A 47 -16.74 -8.94 29.08
CA ILE A 47 -16.16 -8.27 30.24
C ILE A 47 -17.26 -7.72 31.17
N SER A 48 -16.94 -7.57 32.45
CA SER A 48 -17.88 -7.06 33.46
C SER A 48 -18.32 -5.63 33.16
N ASP A 49 -19.51 -5.23 33.61
CA ASP A 49 -20.03 -3.87 33.37
C ASP A 49 -19.06 -2.77 33.87
N HIS A 50 -18.33 -3.06 34.95
CA HIS A 50 -17.26 -2.18 35.46
C HIS A 50 -16.11 -2.04 34.44
N GLU A 51 -15.58 -3.14 33.91
CA GLU A 51 -14.55 -3.10 32.87
C GLU A 51 -15.05 -2.42 31.59
N GLN A 52 -16.33 -2.61 31.23
CA GLN A 52 -16.91 -1.90 30.09
C GLN A 52 -17.00 -0.39 30.33
N GLN A 53 -17.25 0.04 31.57
CA GLN A 53 -17.28 1.47 31.93
C GLN A 53 -15.87 2.06 31.87
N GLU A 54 -14.87 1.39 32.46
CA GLU A 54 -13.45 1.81 32.33
C GLU A 54 -13.00 1.90 30.87
N LEU A 55 -13.45 0.96 30.03
CA LEU A 55 -13.12 0.96 28.61
C LEU A 55 -13.73 2.18 27.88
N ARG A 56 -14.97 2.56 28.23
CA ARG A 56 -15.60 3.78 27.67
C ARG A 56 -14.88 5.04 28.10
N GLU A 57 -14.54 5.16 29.38
CA GLU A 57 -13.78 6.29 29.91
C GLU A 57 -12.43 6.42 29.20
N ARG A 58 -11.74 5.29 29.01
CA ARG A 58 -10.48 5.28 28.27
C ARG A 58 -10.64 5.67 26.80
N ILE A 59 -11.72 5.23 26.15
CA ILE A 59 -12.03 5.66 24.77
C ILE A 59 -12.25 7.17 24.76
N ASP A 60 -13.07 7.71 25.66
CA ASP A 60 -13.34 9.15 25.73
C ASP A 60 -12.06 9.98 25.96
N GLU A 61 -11.13 9.52 26.80
CA GLU A 61 -9.80 10.14 26.95
C GLU A 61 -9.01 10.17 25.64
N ILE A 62 -9.02 9.07 24.87
CA ILE A 62 -8.35 8.97 23.57
C ILE A 62 -9.00 9.93 22.57
N LEU A 63 -10.34 9.98 22.53
CA LEU A 63 -11.07 10.89 21.64
C LEU A 63 -10.68 12.34 21.90
N ILE A 64 -10.60 12.76 23.17
CA ILE A 64 -10.16 14.11 23.55
C ILE A 64 -8.70 14.33 23.15
N LYS A 65 -7.80 13.40 23.50
CA LYS A 65 -6.35 13.50 23.22
C LYS A 65 -6.05 13.72 21.72
N TYR A 66 -6.79 13.05 20.85
CA TYR A 66 -6.59 13.09 19.40
C TYR A 66 -7.62 13.94 18.65
N SER A 67 -8.52 14.63 19.36
CA SER A 67 -9.59 15.43 18.75
C SER A 67 -10.41 14.64 17.71
N ILE A 68 -10.74 13.39 18.05
CA ILE A 68 -11.54 12.50 17.20
C ILE A 68 -13.02 12.76 17.50
N GLU A 69 -13.81 12.96 16.47
CA GLU A 69 -15.27 13.05 16.59
C GLU A 69 -15.85 11.77 17.19
N ARG A 70 -16.70 11.92 18.21
CA ARG A 70 -17.21 10.79 18.99
C ARG A 70 -17.98 9.82 18.10
N GLU A 71 -18.79 10.35 17.19
CA GLU A 71 -19.68 9.63 16.29
C GLU A 71 -18.91 8.68 15.38
N VAL A 72 -17.71 9.08 14.92
CA VAL A 72 -16.82 8.25 14.08
C VAL A 72 -16.46 6.94 14.78
N ILE A 73 -16.40 6.93 16.12
CA ILE A 73 -16.06 5.74 16.90
C ILE A 73 -17.30 5.06 17.46
N THR A 74 -18.26 5.81 18.01
CA THR A 74 -19.43 5.21 18.68
C THR A 74 -20.45 4.61 17.72
N GLU A 75 -20.54 5.12 16.49
CA GLU A 75 -21.46 4.60 15.46
C GLU A 75 -20.82 3.53 14.58
N HIS A 76 -19.51 3.29 14.77
CA HIS A 76 -18.80 2.26 14.05
C HIS A 76 -19.41 0.87 14.29
N ALA A 77 -19.46 0.05 13.23
CA ALA A 77 -20.14 -1.25 13.26
C ALA A 77 -19.62 -2.22 14.33
N HIS A 78 -18.37 -2.07 14.75
CA HIS A 78 -17.72 -2.90 15.77
C HIS A 78 -17.70 -2.30 17.18
N PHE A 79 -18.25 -1.11 17.39
CA PHE A 79 -18.21 -0.44 18.71
C PHE A 79 -18.85 -1.29 19.82
N ALA A 80 -20.04 -1.83 19.58
CA ALA A 80 -20.69 -2.70 20.55
C ALA A 80 -19.89 -3.97 20.88
N ALA A 81 -19.14 -4.51 19.90
CA ALA A 81 -18.28 -5.67 20.09
C ALA A 81 -17.05 -5.34 20.93
N LEU A 82 -16.40 -4.20 20.62
CA LEU A 82 -15.27 -3.66 21.36
C LEU A 82 -15.62 -3.48 22.82
N ILE A 83 -16.74 -2.82 23.11
CA ILE A 83 -17.17 -2.56 24.47
C ILE A 83 -17.48 -3.85 25.23
N ARG A 84 -18.19 -4.81 24.62
CA ARG A 84 -18.58 -6.03 25.33
C ARG A 84 -17.41 -6.98 25.59
N THR A 85 -16.41 -7.02 24.71
CA THR A 85 -15.38 -8.08 24.73
C THR A 85 -13.95 -7.58 24.87
N ALA A 86 -13.73 -6.26 24.81
CA ALA A 86 -12.42 -5.64 24.64
C ALA A 86 -11.63 -6.25 23.47
N ALA A 87 -12.31 -6.56 22.37
CA ALA A 87 -11.70 -7.08 21.15
C ALA A 87 -12.12 -6.27 19.92
N GLY A 88 -11.21 -6.11 18.97
CA GLY A 88 -11.45 -5.27 17.78
C GLY A 88 -10.69 -5.74 16.55
N ALA A 89 -11.24 -5.44 15.38
CA ALA A 89 -10.63 -5.72 14.09
C ALA A 89 -9.70 -4.57 13.69
N HIS A 90 -8.47 -4.90 13.29
CA HIS A 90 -7.46 -3.95 12.85
C HIS A 90 -6.91 -4.34 11.47
N HIS A 91 -7.29 -3.57 10.45
CA HIS A 91 -6.77 -3.73 9.09
C HIS A 91 -6.98 -2.46 8.27
N ALA A 92 -6.34 -2.37 7.10
CA ALA A 92 -6.38 -1.20 6.23
C ALA A 92 -7.79 -0.79 5.74
N GLY A 93 -8.77 -1.69 5.74
CA GLY A 93 -10.18 -1.35 5.45
C GLY A 93 -10.91 -0.61 6.57
N GLN A 94 -10.33 -0.52 7.78
CA GLN A 94 -10.87 0.26 8.89
C GLN A 94 -10.35 1.70 8.81
N LEU A 95 -11.14 2.66 9.29
CA LEU A 95 -10.74 4.05 9.36
C LEU A 95 -9.49 4.24 10.26
N LEU A 96 -8.65 5.25 9.99
CA LEU A 96 -7.41 5.48 10.75
C LEU A 96 -7.69 5.73 12.23
N GLN A 97 -8.70 6.54 12.54
CA GLN A 97 -9.13 6.92 13.89
C GLN A 97 -9.57 5.69 14.68
N TRP A 98 -10.36 4.81 14.04
CA TRP A 98 -10.76 3.53 14.64
C TRP A 98 -9.55 2.66 14.98
N ARG A 99 -8.61 2.52 14.03
CA ARG A 99 -7.37 1.79 14.27
C ARG A 99 -6.59 2.41 15.44
N LEU A 100 -6.35 3.72 15.42
CA LEU A 100 -5.66 4.45 16.48
C LEU A 100 -6.27 4.20 17.87
N VAL A 101 -7.60 4.20 18.00
CA VAL A 101 -8.27 3.85 19.26
C VAL A 101 -7.90 2.44 19.71
N LEU A 102 -7.94 1.44 18.82
CA LEU A 102 -7.54 0.08 19.17
C LEU A 102 -6.06 -0.03 19.55
N GLU A 103 -5.17 0.71 18.88
CA GLU A 103 -3.74 0.75 19.17
C GLU A 103 -3.46 1.35 20.56
N GLU A 104 -4.09 2.48 20.89
CA GLU A 104 -3.97 3.12 22.21
C GLU A 104 -4.56 2.24 23.33
N LEU A 105 -5.67 1.55 23.07
CA LEU A 105 -6.26 0.60 24.02
C LEU A 105 -5.34 -0.61 24.26
N MET A 106 -4.67 -1.10 23.21
CA MET A 106 -3.70 -2.19 23.31
C MET A 106 -2.48 -1.77 24.13
N SER A 107 -1.91 -0.59 23.83
CA SER A 107 -0.79 0.00 24.58
C SER A 107 -1.12 0.25 26.05
N ALA A 108 -2.36 0.69 26.33
CA ALA A 108 -2.87 0.87 27.70
C ALA A 108 -3.20 -0.45 28.42
N GLY A 109 -3.14 -1.60 27.73
CA GLY A 109 -3.52 -2.90 28.28
C GLY A 109 -5.02 -3.05 28.55
N LYS A 110 -5.86 -2.21 27.91
CA LYS A 110 -7.32 -2.26 28.00
C LYS A 110 -7.96 -3.07 26.88
N LEU A 111 -7.23 -3.35 25.79
CA LEU A 111 -7.64 -4.30 24.75
C LEU A 111 -7.19 -5.71 25.10
N ARG A 112 -8.11 -6.68 25.04
CA ARG A 112 -7.84 -8.10 25.30
C ARG A 112 -7.36 -8.83 24.04
N LEU A 113 -7.99 -8.60 22.89
CA LEU A 113 -7.66 -9.30 21.65
C LEU A 113 -7.75 -8.37 20.45
N MET A 114 -6.63 -8.19 19.75
CA MET A 114 -6.61 -7.53 18.45
C MET A 114 -6.69 -8.58 17.34
N ILE A 115 -7.69 -8.48 16.46
CA ILE A 115 -7.86 -9.38 15.32
C ILE A 115 -7.38 -8.63 14.07
N ALA A 116 -6.26 -9.05 13.51
CA ALA A 116 -5.50 -8.23 12.57
C ALA A 116 -5.10 -8.96 11.29
N THR A 117 -4.94 -8.21 10.20
CA THR A 117 -4.18 -8.67 9.03
C THR A 117 -2.68 -8.51 9.25
N GLY A 118 -1.86 -9.24 8.50
CA GLY A 118 -0.39 -9.23 8.66
C GLY A 118 0.28 -7.85 8.60
N THR A 119 -0.35 -6.85 7.96
CA THR A 119 0.15 -5.47 7.90
C THR A 119 0.38 -4.83 9.27
N VAL A 120 -0.33 -5.26 10.31
CA VAL A 120 -0.13 -4.77 11.68
C VAL A 120 1.27 -5.08 12.19
N ALA A 121 1.85 -6.22 11.78
CA ALA A 121 3.16 -6.66 12.25
C ALA A 121 4.30 -5.69 11.89
N ALA A 122 4.18 -4.95 10.78
CA ALA A 122 5.21 -4.03 10.30
C ALA A 122 5.00 -2.56 10.72
N GLY A 123 3.79 -2.18 11.16
CA GLY A 123 3.37 -0.77 11.18
C GLY A 123 2.97 -0.17 12.53
N VAL A 124 3.11 -0.91 13.63
CA VAL A 124 2.65 -0.45 14.96
C VAL A 124 3.72 -0.60 16.03
N ASP A 125 3.60 0.13 17.14
CA ASP A 125 4.57 0.09 18.27
C ASP A 125 3.93 -0.41 19.58
N PHE A 126 3.17 -1.51 19.52
CA PHE A 126 2.70 -2.20 20.73
C PHE A 126 3.02 -3.71 20.70
N PRO A 127 3.57 -4.26 21.79
CA PRO A 127 3.70 -5.69 21.98
C PRO A 127 2.44 -6.30 22.62
N ALA A 128 2.21 -7.59 22.34
CA ALA A 128 1.20 -8.42 22.98
C ALA A 128 1.85 -9.49 23.85
N ARG A 129 1.12 -10.08 24.79
CA ARG A 129 1.65 -11.24 25.54
C ARG A 129 1.74 -12.47 24.62
N SER A 130 0.70 -12.68 23.82
CA SER A 130 0.65 -13.76 22.85
C SER A 130 0.35 -13.30 21.43
N VAL A 131 0.84 -14.06 20.46
CA VAL A 131 0.50 -13.93 19.04
C VAL A 131 -0.06 -15.27 18.57
N ILE A 132 -1.11 -15.21 17.76
CA ILE A 132 -1.80 -16.37 17.22
C ILE A 132 -1.80 -16.27 15.70
N ILE A 133 -1.17 -17.24 15.03
CA ILE A 133 -1.09 -17.32 13.57
C ILE A 133 -1.99 -18.46 13.11
N THR A 134 -2.95 -18.16 12.22
CA THR A 134 -3.94 -19.16 11.78
C THR A 134 -3.76 -19.61 10.33
N ALA A 135 -2.74 -19.13 9.64
CA ALA A 135 -2.45 -19.51 8.26
C ALA A 135 -0.95 -19.37 7.95
N HIS A 136 -0.44 -20.28 7.14
CA HIS A 136 0.92 -20.24 6.59
C HIS A 136 1.01 -19.52 5.25
N SER A 137 -0.15 -19.19 4.64
CA SER A 137 -0.21 -18.54 3.34
C SER A 137 -1.16 -17.34 3.35
N LYS A 138 -0.87 -16.38 2.48
CA LYS A 138 -1.65 -15.17 2.24
C LYS A 138 -1.96 -15.02 0.75
N ARG A 139 -3.05 -14.34 0.43
CA ARG A 139 -3.40 -14.01 -0.95
C ARG A 139 -2.63 -12.75 -1.39
N GLY A 140 -1.74 -12.91 -2.38
CA GLY A 140 -1.09 -11.84 -3.11
C GLY A 140 -1.73 -11.61 -4.49
N ALA A 141 -1.10 -10.75 -5.29
CA ALA A 141 -1.55 -10.43 -6.64
C ALA A 141 -1.53 -11.66 -7.58
N GLU A 142 -0.52 -12.52 -7.44
CA GLU A 142 -0.32 -13.71 -8.28
C GLU A 142 -0.97 -14.99 -7.68
N GLY A 143 -1.77 -14.86 -6.62
CA GLY A 143 -2.40 -15.99 -5.93
C GLY A 143 -1.91 -16.18 -4.50
N PHE A 144 -2.03 -17.40 -3.98
CA PHE A 144 -1.62 -17.70 -2.60
C PHE A 144 -0.12 -17.94 -2.52
N ASN A 145 0.55 -17.19 -1.65
CA ASN A 145 1.97 -17.33 -1.35
C ASN A 145 2.15 -17.66 0.12
N ASN A 146 3.15 -18.49 0.44
CA ASN A 146 3.54 -18.75 1.82
C ASN A 146 4.02 -17.44 2.47
N LEU A 147 3.83 -17.34 3.79
CA LEU A 147 4.47 -16.31 4.60
C LEU A 147 5.98 -16.38 4.40
N THR A 148 6.60 -15.23 4.21
CA THR A 148 8.05 -15.18 4.14
C THR A 148 8.68 -15.24 5.54
N PRO A 149 9.97 -15.60 5.67
CA PRO A 149 10.65 -15.58 6.96
C PRO A 149 10.58 -14.21 7.65
N SER A 150 10.74 -13.11 6.89
CA SER A 150 10.61 -11.76 7.43
C SER A 150 9.21 -11.48 7.96
N GLU A 151 8.17 -11.89 7.23
CA GLU A 151 6.78 -11.70 7.67
C GLU A 151 6.47 -12.49 8.94
N PHE A 152 6.89 -13.75 8.98
CA PHE A 152 6.73 -14.57 10.17
C PHE A 152 7.45 -13.98 11.39
N GLN A 153 8.69 -13.50 11.21
CA GLN A 153 9.45 -12.85 12.28
C GLN A 153 8.82 -11.55 12.75
N GLN A 154 8.32 -10.72 11.82
CA GLN A 154 7.59 -9.50 12.18
C GLN A 154 6.32 -9.81 12.99
N MET A 155 5.57 -10.85 12.62
CA MET A 155 4.35 -11.24 13.31
C MET A 155 4.66 -11.83 14.70
N SER A 156 5.53 -12.84 14.75
CA SER A 156 5.89 -13.54 15.99
C SER A 156 6.68 -12.66 16.97
N GLY A 157 7.49 -11.72 16.45
CA GLY A 157 8.23 -10.74 17.25
C GLY A 157 7.35 -9.74 18.02
N ARG A 158 6.03 -9.72 17.77
CA ARG A 158 5.07 -8.96 18.58
C ARG A 158 4.70 -9.65 19.89
N ALA A 159 5.06 -10.93 20.07
CA ALA A 159 4.82 -11.65 21.31
C ALA A 159 5.89 -11.32 22.36
N GLY A 160 5.45 -11.10 23.59
CA GLY A 160 6.28 -10.74 24.74
C GLY A 160 6.40 -9.23 24.93
N ARG A 161 5.93 -8.74 26.08
CA ARG A 161 6.02 -7.33 26.45
C ARG A 161 7.24 -7.10 27.34
N ARG A 162 8.18 -6.26 26.88
CA ARG A 162 9.40 -5.92 27.62
C ARG A 162 9.06 -5.43 29.04
N GLY A 163 9.67 -6.06 30.04
CA GLY A 163 9.46 -5.73 31.45
C GLY A 163 8.16 -6.24 32.08
N LYS A 164 7.27 -6.90 31.31
CA LYS A 164 6.02 -7.49 31.83
C LYS A 164 5.96 -9.01 31.67
N ASP A 165 6.48 -9.55 30.57
CA ASP A 165 6.47 -10.99 30.30
C ASP A 165 7.89 -11.56 30.31
N ALA A 166 8.07 -12.73 30.93
CA ALA A 166 9.34 -13.45 30.93
C ALA A 166 9.65 -14.10 29.57
N VAL A 167 8.60 -14.52 28.85
CA VAL A 167 8.66 -15.11 27.52
C VAL A 167 7.49 -14.60 26.67
N GLY A 168 7.72 -14.43 25.37
CA GLY A 168 6.65 -14.20 24.39
C GLY A 168 6.11 -15.54 23.89
N ILE A 169 4.78 -15.65 23.77
CA ILE A 169 4.13 -16.89 23.32
C ILE A 169 3.60 -16.73 21.89
N CYS A 170 4.09 -17.54 20.97
CA CYS A 170 3.57 -17.63 19.60
C CYS A 170 2.85 -18.96 19.41
N LEU A 171 1.55 -18.90 19.13
CA LEU A 171 0.69 -20.06 18.93
C LEU A 171 0.32 -20.20 17.45
N ILE A 172 0.33 -21.44 16.95
CA ILE A 172 -0.18 -21.78 15.63
C ILE A 172 -1.53 -22.46 15.79
N ALA A 173 -2.60 -21.79 15.38
CA ALA A 173 -3.94 -22.37 15.43
C ALA A 173 -4.25 -23.11 14.12
N PRO A 174 -4.96 -24.25 14.18
CA PRO A 174 -5.45 -24.93 12.98
C PRO A 174 -6.38 -24.03 12.16
N GLY A 175 -6.19 -24.04 10.85
CA GLY A 175 -7.00 -23.29 9.89
C GLY A 175 -6.93 -23.93 8.51
N HIS A 176 -7.85 -23.56 7.61
CA HIS A 176 -7.93 -24.13 6.26
C HIS A 176 -6.60 -24.01 5.49
N PHE A 177 -5.86 -22.93 5.76
CA PHE A 177 -4.58 -22.61 5.12
C PHE A 177 -3.42 -22.72 6.11
N SER A 178 -3.47 -23.63 7.10
CA SER A 178 -2.44 -23.80 8.11
C SER A 178 -1.77 -25.17 7.99
N ASP A 179 -0.46 -25.19 7.75
CA ASP A 179 0.37 -26.39 7.81
C ASP A 179 1.55 -26.09 8.73
N ALA A 180 1.57 -26.75 9.89
CA ALA A 180 2.59 -26.53 10.91
C ALA A 180 4.00 -26.84 10.39
N ARG A 181 4.15 -27.74 9.42
CA ARG A 181 5.46 -28.10 8.82
C ARG A 181 6.01 -26.94 8.00
N VAL A 182 5.14 -26.29 7.22
CA VAL A 182 5.52 -25.11 6.42
C VAL A 182 5.90 -23.95 7.33
N ILE A 183 5.11 -23.70 8.39
CA ILE A 183 5.43 -22.64 9.36
C ILE A 183 6.75 -22.93 10.07
N HIS A 184 6.99 -24.19 10.45
CA HIS A 184 8.26 -24.60 11.05
C HIS A 184 9.44 -24.39 10.08
N GLU A 185 9.27 -24.69 8.79
CA GLU A 185 10.30 -24.40 7.78
C GLU A 185 10.57 -22.90 7.68
N VAL A 186 9.52 -22.08 7.55
CA VAL A 186 9.63 -20.61 7.46
C VAL A 186 10.32 -20.02 8.69
N ALA A 187 9.98 -20.50 9.89
CA ALA A 187 10.55 -20.03 11.15
C ALA A 187 12.06 -20.28 11.28
N ASN A 188 12.58 -21.32 10.61
CA ASN A 188 14.00 -21.70 10.67
C ASN A 188 14.84 -21.13 9.52
N ARG A 189 14.22 -20.43 8.55
CA ARG A 189 14.95 -19.81 7.43
C ARG A 189 15.39 -18.39 7.79
N PRO A 190 16.54 -17.93 7.27
CA PRO A 190 16.95 -16.55 7.46
C PRO A 190 16.01 -15.59 6.71
N PRO A 191 15.84 -14.34 7.19
CA PRO A 191 15.15 -13.27 6.46
C PRO A 191 15.71 -13.07 5.06
N GLU A 192 14.83 -12.68 4.14
CA GLU A 192 15.21 -12.36 2.77
C GLU A 192 16.17 -11.15 2.73
N PRO A 193 17.13 -11.11 1.80
CA PRO A 193 18.01 -9.97 1.67
C PRO A 193 17.24 -8.71 1.27
N LEU A 194 17.72 -7.55 1.73
CA LEU A 194 17.21 -6.25 1.31
C LEU A 194 17.32 -6.10 -0.21
N ARG A 195 16.23 -5.67 -0.84
CA ARG A 195 16.16 -5.38 -2.29
C ARG A 195 15.95 -3.90 -2.50
N SER A 196 16.62 -3.34 -3.51
CA SER A 196 16.37 -1.96 -3.91
C SER A 196 14.98 -1.85 -4.56
N ALA A 197 14.20 -0.86 -4.14
CA ALA A 197 12.94 -0.47 -4.77
C ALA A 197 13.11 0.73 -5.73
N TYR A 198 14.37 1.15 -5.97
CA TYR A 198 14.67 2.27 -6.85
C TYR A 198 14.36 1.94 -8.31
N PHE A 199 13.74 2.90 -9.01
CA PHE A 199 13.65 2.96 -10.47
C PHE A 199 13.56 4.43 -10.91
N ALA A 200 13.84 4.70 -12.18
CA ALA A 200 13.81 6.05 -12.76
C ALA A 200 12.38 6.52 -13.04
N ALA A 201 11.58 6.73 -11.98
CA ALA A 201 10.19 7.16 -12.08
C ALA A 201 10.04 8.52 -12.82
N PRO A 202 9.01 8.71 -13.65
CA PRO A 202 8.83 9.94 -14.43
C PRO A 202 8.88 11.21 -13.58
N SER A 203 8.19 11.23 -12.44
CA SER A 203 8.14 12.39 -11.54
C SER A 203 9.50 12.74 -10.95
N SER A 204 10.28 11.72 -10.57
CA SER A 204 11.63 11.91 -10.05
C SER A 204 12.59 12.41 -11.13
N VAL A 205 12.49 11.88 -12.35
CA VAL A 205 13.32 12.31 -13.48
C VAL A 205 13.04 13.77 -13.83
N LEU A 206 11.76 14.14 -14.02
CA LEU A 206 11.37 15.52 -14.32
C LEU A 206 11.83 16.50 -13.23
N ASN A 207 11.57 16.17 -11.96
CA ASN A 207 11.93 17.03 -10.83
C ASN A 207 13.45 17.22 -10.71
N LEU A 208 14.25 16.16 -10.87
CA LEU A 208 15.70 16.26 -10.81
C LEU A 208 16.28 17.08 -11.99
N LEU A 209 15.73 16.93 -13.19
CA LEU A 209 16.17 17.66 -14.38
C LEU A 209 15.96 19.18 -14.30
N LYS A 210 15.15 19.68 -13.35
CA LYS A 210 15.08 21.11 -13.05
C LYS A 210 16.41 21.70 -12.59
N TYR A 211 17.21 20.89 -11.89
CA TYR A 211 18.41 21.35 -11.18
C TYR A 211 19.68 20.58 -11.57
N ARG A 212 19.54 19.53 -12.39
CA ARG A 212 20.60 18.57 -12.72
C ARG A 212 20.61 18.25 -14.20
N THR A 213 21.78 17.84 -14.70
CA THR A 213 21.94 17.37 -16.07
C THR A 213 21.64 15.88 -16.18
N VAL A 214 21.42 15.38 -17.40
CA VAL A 214 21.26 13.94 -17.65
C VAL A 214 22.49 13.15 -17.19
N ASP A 215 23.69 13.71 -17.32
CA ASP A 215 24.93 13.08 -16.87
C ASP A 215 24.99 12.96 -15.34
N ASP A 216 24.50 13.97 -14.61
CA ASP A 216 24.35 13.88 -13.15
C ASP A 216 23.40 12.73 -12.77
N LEU A 217 22.28 12.57 -13.48
CA LEU A 217 21.33 11.49 -13.25
C LEU A 217 21.99 10.12 -13.49
N LYS A 218 22.72 9.96 -14.61
CA LYS A 218 23.46 8.73 -14.92
C LYS A 218 24.48 8.40 -13.82
N TYR A 219 25.19 9.40 -13.32
CA TYR A 219 26.14 9.24 -12.21
C TYR A 219 25.43 8.80 -10.91
N MET A 220 24.34 9.47 -10.53
CA MET A 220 23.56 9.12 -9.34
C MET A 220 23.03 7.68 -9.41
N ILE A 221 22.47 7.29 -10.56
CA ILE A 221 21.93 5.94 -10.77
C ILE A 221 23.02 4.88 -10.70
N SER A 222 24.19 5.14 -11.29
CA SER A 222 25.35 4.22 -11.24
C SER A 222 25.81 3.94 -9.81
N ASN A 223 25.60 4.90 -8.90
CA ASN A 223 25.92 4.81 -7.47
C ASN A 223 24.75 4.36 -6.58
N SER A 224 23.60 3.99 -7.17
CA SER A 224 22.44 3.51 -6.41
C SER A 224 22.64 2.08 -5.86
N LEU A 225 21.85 1.73 -4.83
CA LEU A 225 21.80 0.37 -4.30
C LEU A 225 21.35 -0.64 -5.37
N ALA A 226 20.47 -0.24 -6.29
CA ALA A 226 20.06 -1.10 -7.41
C ALA A 226 21.26 -1.47 -8.30
N SER A 227 22.04 -0.46 -8.72
CA SER A 227 23.24 -0.66 -9.52
C SER A 227 24.33 -1.42 -8.78
N PHE A 228 24.44 -1.27 -7.45
CA PHE A 228 25.35 -2.06 -6.64
C PHE A 228 24.98 -3.55 -6.64
N VAL A 229 23.71 -3.89 -6.42
CA VAL A 229 23.20 -5.28 -6.43
C VAL A 229 23.38 -5.91 -7.82
N ASP A 230 23.13 -5.14 -8.88
CA ASP A 230 23.30 -5.57 -10.26
C ASP A 230 24.75 -5.87 -10.60
N ARG A 231 25.68 -4.96 -10.25
CA ARG A 231 27.12 -5.19 -10.41
C ARG A 231 27.63 -6.40 -9.64
N LYS A 232 27.16 -6.60 -8.40
CA LYS A 232 27.53 -7.78 -7.60
C LYS A 232 27.08 -9.08 -8.26
N SER A 233 25.84 -9.10 -8.75
CA SER A 233 25.26 -10.26 -9.44
C SER A 233 25.97 -10.53 -10.77
N ALA A 234 26.24 -9.48 -11.56
CA ALA A 234 26.99 -9.56 -12.81
C ALA A 234 28.42 -10.08 -12.61
N SER A 235 29.08 -9.69 -11.51
CA SER A 235 30.40 -10.23 -11.15
C SER A 235 30.38 -11.74 -10.94
N GLY A 236 29.34 -12.28 -10.29
CA GLY A 236 29.18 -13.73 -10.13
C GLY A 236 28.98 -14.44 -11.47
N ILE A 237 28.15 -13.87 -12.35
CA ILE A 237 27.88 -14.41 -13.69
C ILE A 237 29.14 -14.38 -14.57
N ARG A 238 29.97 -13.33 -14.47
CA ARG A 238 31.27 -13.26 -15.17
C ARG A 238 32.21 -14.37 -14.73
N LEU A 239 32.30 -14.61 -13.42
CA LEU A 239 33.13 -15.69 -12.89
C LEU A 239 32.69 -17.04 -13.45
N GLU A 240 31.39 -17.33 -13.50
CA GLU A 240 30.87 -18.55 -14.15
C GLU A 240 31.26 -18.64 -15.64
N ALA A 241 31.29 -17.52 -16.35
CA ALA A 241 31.71 -17.49 -17.76
C ALA A 241 33.21 -17.77 -17.90
N ASP A 242 34.03 -17.18 -17.03
CA ASP A 242 35.48 -17.37 -17.02
C ASP A 242 35.84 -18.82 -16.63
N GLU A 243 35.12 -19.44 -15.70
CA GLU A 243 35.27 -20.86 -15.37
C GLU A 243 34.91 -21.78 -16.55
N LEU A 244 33.89 -21.44 -17.34
CA LEU A 244 33.53 -22.19 -18.55
C LEU A 244 34.61 -22.08 -19.62
N GLU A 245 35.23 -20.91 -19.77
CA GLU A 245 36.35 -20.70 -20.69
C GLU A 245 37.63 -21.38 -20.22
N ALA A 246 37.90 -21.41 -18.91
CA ALA A 246 39.02 -22.16 -18.33
C ALA A 246 38.87 -23.67 -18.61
N LYS A 247 37.68 -24.24 -18.37
CA LYS A 247 37.38 -25.66 -18.70
C LYS A 247 37.59 -25.99 -20.17
N LEU A 248 37.28 -25.05 -21.07
CA LEU A 248 37.52 -25.21 -22.50
C LEU A 248 39.02 -25.31 -22.83
N ASN A 249 39.86 -24.57 -22.09
CA ASN A 249 41.30 -24.52 -22.30
C ASN A 249 42.04 -25.69 -21.63
N GLU A 250 41.51 -26.22 -20.53
CA GLU A 250 42.12 -27.32 -19.77
C GLU A 250 41.79 -28.72 -20.32
N ASP A 251 40.60 -28.92 -20.90
CA ASP A 251 40.14 -30.24 -21.35
C ASP A 251 40.38 -30.44 -22.86
N SER A 252 41.48 -31.14 -23.18
CA SER A 252 41.86 -31.49 -24.55
C SER A 252 40.92 -32.50 -25.21
N ASP A 253 40.16 -33.26 -24.42
CA ASP A 253 39.36 -34.41 -24.89
C ASP A 253 37.93 -34.00 -25.30
N LEU A 254 37.58 -32.72 -25.16
CA LEU A 254 36.29 -32.19 -25.60
C LEU A 254 36.11 -32.31 -27.12
N THR A 255 34.98 -32.89 -27.53
CA THR A 255 34.57 -32.93 -28.94
C THR A 255 34.29 -31.52 -29.48
N PRO A 256 34.40 -31.28 -30.81
CA PRO A 256 34.10 -29.98 -31.41
C PRO A 256 32.69 -29.43 -31.07
N ASP A 257 31.69 -30.31 -30.93
CA ASP A 257 30.33 -29.91 -30.54
C ASP A 257 30.26 -29.47 -29.07
N GLN A 258 30.95 -30.17 -28.16
CA GLN A 258 31.05 -29.78 -26.75
C GLN A 258 31.76 -28.43 -26.60
N LYS A 259 32.88 -28.22 -27.32
CA LYS A 259 33.61 -26.94 -27.35
C LYS A 259 32.69 -25.80 -27.81
N LYS A 260 31.95 -26.00 -28.90
CA LYS A 260 30.99 -25.00 -29.42
C LYS A 260 29.88 -24.67 -28.42
N LYS A 261 29.34 -25.67 -27.71
CA LYS A 261 28.31 -25.47 -26.68
C LYS A 261 28.82 -24.65 -25.49
N ILE A 262 30.04 -24.94 -25.01
CA ILE A 262 30.66 -24.22 -23.89
C ILE A 262 30.91 -22.76 -24.29
N VAL A 263 31.50 -22.50 -25.46
CA VAL A 263 31.71 -21.12 -25.97
C VAL A 263 30.40 -20.36 -26.06
N LYS A 264 29.34 -20.97 -26.60
CA LYS A 264 28.02 -20.33 -26.70
C LYS A 264 27.46 -20.00 -25.32
N ARG A 265 27.64 -20.88 -24.33
CA ARG A 265 27.18 -20.67 -22.95
C ARG A 265 27.97 -19.56 -22.26
N ALA A 266 29.30 -19.56 -22.34
CA ALA A 266 30.16 -18.51 -21.78
C ALA A 266 29.83 -17.13 -22.37
N ARG A 267 29.68 -17.04 -23.70
CA ARG A 267 29.26 -15.80 -24.38
C ARG A 267 27.89 -15.32 -23.93
N ARG A 268 26.92 -16.24 -23.74
CA ARG A 268 25.59 -15.89 -23.21
C ARG A 268 25.69 -15.35 -21.79
N ARG A 269 26.50 -15.97 -20.92
CA ARG A 269 26.71 -15.51 -19.55
C ARG A 269 27.38 -14.14 -19.49
N ARG A 270 28.42 -13.89 -20.31
CA ARG A 270 29.04 -12.55 -20.39
C ARG A 270 28.06 -11.48 -20.81
N ARG A 271 27.27 -11.75 -21.85
CA ARG A 271 26.21 -10.84 -22.29
C ARG A 271 25.17 -10.59 -21.18
N GLU A 272 24.74 -11.63 -20.47
CA GLU A 272 23.81 -11.52 -19.34
C GLU A 272 24.39 -10.63 -18.22
N ALA A 273 25.69 -10.74 -17.93
CA ALA A 273 26.36 -9.87 -16.96
C ALA A 273 26.43 -8.40 -17.43
N GLU A 274 26.79 -8.16 -18.69
CA GLU A 274 26.83 -6.82 -19.29
C GLU A 274 25.45 -6.15 -19.30
N GLU A 275 24.42 -6.89 -19.70
CA GLU A 275 23.02 -6.43 -19.67
C GLU A 275 22.58 -6.06 -18.25
N LEU A 276 23.00 -6.84 -17.25
CA LEU A 276 22.66 -6.58 -15.86
C LEU A 276 23.35 -5.33 -15.31
N GLU A 277 24.62 -5.09 -15.65
CA GLU A 277 25.33 -3.87 -15.22
C GLU A 277 24.78 -2.60 -15.85
N GLN A 278 24.34 -2.67 -17.11
CA GLN A 278 23.74 -1.54 -17.81
C GLN A 278 22.26 -1.35 -17.50
N ARG A 279 21.61 -2.33 -16.85
CA ARG A 279 20.16 -2.37 -16.62
C ARG A 279 19.59 -1.05 -16.11
N GLN A 280 20.19 -0.47 -15.06
CA GLN A 280 19.65 0.75 -14.45
C GLN A 280 19.81 1.98 -15.36
N LEU A 281 20.90 2.06 -16.13
CA LEU A 281 21.11 3.12 -17.12
C LEU A 281 20.14 2.97 -18.30
N THR A 282 19.94 1.75 -18.79
CA THR A 282 18.92 1.47 -19.82
C THR A 282 17.52 1.85 -19.35
N GLN A 283 17.17 1.60 -18.09
CA GLN A 283 15.87 2.02 -17.53
C GLN A 283 15.73 3.55 -17.48
N LEU A 284 16.80 4.28 -17.16
CA LEU A 284 16.81 5.74 -17.26
C LEU A 284 16.63 6.22 -18.70
N ASP A 285 17.36 5.63 -19.65
CA ASP A 285 17.26 6.02 -21.06
C ASP A 285 15.84 5.79 -21.59
N LEU A 286 15.19 4.67 -21.22
CA LEU A 286 13.77 4.44 -21.55
C LEU A 286 12.85 5.48 -20.93
N SER A 287 13.10 5.91 -19.69
CA SER A 287 12.35 7.01 -19.08
C SER A 287 12.53 8.32 -19.85
N LEU A 288 13.77 8.68 -20.20
CA LEU A 288 14.08 9.91 -20.94
C LEU A 288 13.43 9.91 -22.33
N SER A 289 13.57 8.82 -23.09
CA SER A 289 12.92 8.69 -24.40
C SER A 289 11.40 8.70 -24.32
N GLY A 290 10.81 8.09 -23.28
CA GLY A 290 9.36 8.15 -23.06
C GLY A 290 8.87 9.56 -22.72
N LEU A 291 9.63 10.32 -21.93
CA LEU A 291 9.33 11.71 -21.59
C LEU A 291 9.48 12.65 -22.81
N GLU A 292 10.50 12.43 -23.64
CA GLU A 292 10.68 13.13 -24.91
C GLU A 292 9.53 12.85 -25.89
N ALA A 293 9.12 11.59 -26.04
CA ALA A 293 8.00 11.19 -26.90
C ALA A 293 6.64 11.79 -26.47
N LEU A 294 6.49 12.12 -25.18
CA LEU A 294 5.31 12.79 -24.63
C LEU A 294 5.44 14.33 -24.58
N GLY A 295 6.55 14.88 -25.07
CA GLY A 295 6.80 16.32 -25.18
C GLY A 295 7.23 17.00 -23.88
N TYR A 296 7.67 16.26 -22.86
CA TYR A 296 8.22 16.86 -21.63
C TYR A 296 9.70 17.24 -21.76
N LEU A 297 10.41 16.62 -22.71
CA LEU A 297 11.81 16.87 -22.98
C LEU A 297 12.01 17.19 -24.47
N ASP A 298 13.02 18.01 -24.76
CA ASP A 298 13.55 18.25 -26.11
C ASP A 298 15.09 18.26 -26.10
N SER A 299 15.69 18.62 -27.23
CA SER A 299 17.16 18.72 -27.39
C SER A 299 17.87 19.67 -26.41
N LYS A 300 17.14 20.59 -25.75
CA LYS A 300 17.66 21.58 -24.82
C LYS A 300 17.38 21.23 -23.35
N GLY A 301 16.58 20.20 -23.08
CA GLY A 301 16.22 19.77 -21.73
C GLY A 301 14.71 19.75 -21.50
N LEU A 302 14.25 20.25 -20.36
CA LEU A 302 12.81 20.36 -20.06
C LEU A 302 12.15 21.36 -21.00
N THR A 303 11.05 20.95 -21.63
CA THR A 303 10.15 21.86 -22.35
C THR A 303 9.36 22.72 -21.35
N GLU A 304 8.55 23.67 -21.83
CA GLU A 304 7.62 24.42 -20.97
C GLU A 304 6.69 23.46 -20.19
N LYS A 305 6.11 22.48 -20.90
CA LYS A 305 5.35 21.36 -20.33
C LYS A 305 6.14 20.59 -19.28
N GLY A 306 7.38 20.22 -19.61
CA GLY A 306 8.30 19.56 -18.69
C GLY A 306 8.55 20.35 -17.41
N MET A 307 8.75 21.66 -17.52
CA MET A 307 9.11 22.54 -16.42
C MET A 307 8.00 22.62 -15.37
N TRP A 308 6.76 22.84 -15.80
CA TRP A 308 5.64 22.91 -14.85
C TRP A 308 5.19 21.53 -14.39
N ALA A 309 5.25 20.49 -15.23
CA ALA A 309 4.91 19.13 -14.82
C ALA A 309 5.88 18.59 -13.75
N ALA A 310 7.12 19.07 -13.71
CA ALA A 310 8.10 18.73 -12.68
C ALA A 310 7.71 19.18 -11.25
N GLU A 311 6.72 20.08 -11.12
CA GLU A 311 6.12 20.44 -9.82
C GLU A 311 5.13 19.39 -9.31
N LEU A 312 4.58 18.56 -10.20
CA LEU A 312 3.65 17.48 -9.86
C LEU A 312 4.42 16.26 -9.34
N CYS A 313 4.74 16.27 -8.05
CA CYS A 313 5.52 15.22 -7.39
C CYS A 313 4.66 13.99 -7.03
N THR A 314 4.07 13.33 -8.03
CA THR A 314 3.11 12.22 -7.85
C THR A 314 3.36 11.08 -8.83
N SER A 315 2.90 9.87 -8.50
CA SER A 315 2.91 8.71 -9.40
C SER A 315 2.04 8.91 -10.65
N LEU A 316 1.06 9.83 -10.61
CA LEU A 316 0.17 10.15 -11.72
C LEU A 316 0.64 11.35 -12.55
N VAL A 317 1.91 11.77 -12.44
CA VAL A 317 2.42 13.00 -13.07
C VAL A 317 2.10 13.07 -14.56
N LEU A 318 2.29 11.97 -15.30
CA LEU A 318 2.06 11.94 -16.74
C LEU A 318 0.58 12.05 -17.10
N GLN A 319 -0.29 11.33 -16.38
CA GLN A 319 -1.72 11.35 -16.63
C GLN A 319 -2.33 12.72 -16.29
N LEU A 320 -1.91 13.30 -15.15
CA LEU A 320 -2.38 14.62 -14.73
C LEU A 320 -1.87 15.72 -15.66
N ALA A 321 -0.57 15.73 -15.98
CA ALA A 321 -0.02 16.76 -16.85
C ALA A 321 -0.57 16.68 -18.28
N ASP A 322 -0.71 15.50 -18.88
CA ASP A 322 -1.35 15.39 -20.19
C ASP A 322 -2.83 15.80 -20.16
N ALA A 323 -3.55 15.52 -19.07
CA ALA A 323 -4.94 15.96 -18.96
C ALA A 323 -5.07 17.48 -18.80
N ILE A 324 -4.13 18.11 -18.10
CA ILE A 324 -4.03 19.57 -17.98
C ILE A 324 -3.69 20.18 -19.35
N GLU A 325 -2.70 19.64 -20.06
CA GLU A 325 -2.29 20.11 -21.38
C GLU A 325 -3.44 20.08 -22.40
N GLU A 326 -4.31 19.06 -22.32
CA GLU A 326 -5.49 18.93 -23.19
C GLU A 326 -6.70 19.77 -22.78
N GLY A 327 -6.59 20.53 -21.69
CA GLY A 327 -7.67 21.40 -21.25
C GLY A 327 -8.79 20.69 -20.48
N LEU A 328 -8.64 19.40 -20.13
CA LEU A 328 -9.72 18.60 -19.52
C LEU A 328 -10.16 19.10 -18.14
N PHE A 329 -9.31 19.85 -17.45
CA PHE A 329 -9.54 20.33 -16.08
C PHE A 329 -9.94 21.81 -16.00
N TYR A 330 -10.19 22.47 -17.13
CA TYR A 330 -10.60 23.87 -17.18
C TYR A 330 -12.12 24.02 -17.31
N ASP A 331 -12.60 25.23 -16.99
CA ASP A 331 -13.99 25.63 -17.09
C ASP A 331 -14.98 24.73 -16.32
N ILE A 332 -14.52 24.13 -15.22
CA ILE A 332 -15.28 23.16 -14.44
C ILE A 332 -15.35 23.48 -12.95
N PRO A 333 -16.44 23.08 -12.28
CA PRO A 333 -16.54 23.26 -10.84
C PRO A 333 -15.59 22.32 -10.10
N ALA A 334 -15.19 22.73 -8.89
CA ALA A 334 -14.30 21.98 -8.01
C ALA A 334 -14.73 20.52 -7.77
N ILE A 335 -16.04 20.27 -7.65
CA ILE A 335 -16.60 18.92 -7.47
C ILE A 335 -16.32 17.99 -8.65
N GLU A 336 -16.32 18.54 -9.86
CA GLU A 336 -16.10 17.76 -11.08
C GLU A 336 -14.61 17.49 -11.30
N LEU A 337 -13.75 18.49 -11.00
CA LEU A 337 -12.31 18.29 -10.96
C LEU A 337 -11.93 17.19 -9.96
N ALA A 338 -12.52 17.22 -8.75
CA ALA A 338 -12.33 16.18 -7.75
C ALA A 338 -12.78 14.80 -8.24
N ALA A 339 -13.88 14.74 -8.99
CA ALA A 339 -14.39 13.49 -9.56
C ALA A 339 -13.42 12.89 -10.59
N LEU A 340 -12.91 13.72 -11.51
CA LEU A 340 -11.97 13.29 -12.54
C LEU A 340 -10.65 12.81 -11.92
N VAL A 341 -10.05 13.60 -11.02
CA VAL A 341 -8.81 13.22 -10.32
C VAL A 341 -9.03 11.95 -9.47
N GLY A 342 -10.16 11.88 -8.75
CA GLY A 342 -10.52 10.72 -7.94
C GLY A 342 -10.74 9.44 -8.76
N SER A 343 -11.15 9.56 -10.02
CA SER A 343 -11.32 8.40 -10.89
C SER A 343 -10.02 7.73 -11.31
N ILE A 344 -8.91 8.48 -11.39
CA ILE A 344 -7.59 7.94 -11.74
C ILE A 344 -6.71 7.68 -10.51
N ALA A 345 -7.07 8.25 -9.35
CA ALA A 345 -6.45 7.95 -8.06
C ALA A 345 -6.82 6.56 -7.52
N GLY A 346 -7.95 6.00 -7.98
CA GLY A 346 -8.48 4.72 -7.50
C GLY A 346 -7.70 3.48 -7.95
N ASP A 347 -7.72 2.46 -7.11
CA ASP A 347 -7.17 1.14 -7.35
C ASP A 347 -8.23 0.21 -7.97
N ALA A 348 -7.97 -0.37 -9.15
CA ALA A 348 -8.95 -1.20 -9.87
C ALA A 348 -9.40 -2.48 -9.13
N HIS A 349 -8.64 -2.94 -8.14
CA HIS A 349 -8.97 -4.13 -7.33
C HIS A 349 -9.83 -3.82 -6.10
N ARG A 350 -10.12 -2.54 -5.85
CA ARG A 350 -10.95 -2.09 -4.72
C ARG A 350 -12.38 -1.86 -5.17
N VAL A 351 -13.29 -1.94 -4.21
CA VAL A 351 -14.71 -1.66 -4.42
C VAL A 351 -14.96 -0.22 -4.00
N TYR A 352 -15.63 0.54 -4.86
CA TYR A 352 -15.97 1.94 -4.66
C TYR A 352 -17.48 2.13 -4.72
N PHE A 353 -17.96 3.27 -4.23
CA PHE A 353 -19.37 3.59 -4.24
C PHE A 353 -19.89 3.69 -5.69
N SER A 354 -20.97 2.97 -5.97
CA SER A 354 -21.56 2.86 -7.31
C SER A 354 -23.06 3.07 -7.27
N LEU A 355 -23.59 3.78 -8.26
CA LEU A 355 -25.02 3.93 -8.51
C LEU A 355 -25.40 3.19 -9.80
N ALA A 356 -26.67 2.76 -9.91
CA ALA A 356 -27.19 2.10 -11.10
C ALA A 356 -27.11 2.97 -12.36
N LYS A 357 -27.19 4.30 -12.19
CA LYS A 357 -26.93 5.29 -13.24
C LYS A 357 -25.86 6.24 -12.72
N ASN A 358 -24.72 6.31 -13.41
CA ASN A 358 -23.71 7.31 -13.11
C ASN A 358 -24.27 8.70 -13.46
N VAL A 359 -24.24 9.62 -12.51
CA VAL A 359 -24.79 10.98 -12.65
C VAL A 359 -23.75 11.93 -13.26
N LEU A 360 -22.48 11.51 -13.31
CA LEU A 360 -21.37 12.30 -13.80
C LEU A 360 -21.24 12.20 -15.33
N GLU A 361 -20.79 13.28 -15.97
CA GLU A 361 -20.70 13.42 -17.42
C GLU A 361 -19.73 12.39 -18.02
N ARG A 362 -20.23 11.56 -18.93
CA ARG A 362 -19.48 10.41 -19.46
C ARG A 362 -18.36 10.84 -20.42
N GLU A 363 -18.59 11.90 -21.19
CA GLU A 363 -17.67 12.36 -22.23
C GLU A 363 -16.28 12.70 -21.68
N ARG A 364 -16.22 13.30 -20.50
CA ARG A 364 -14.96 13.68 -19.85
C ARG A 364 -14.19 12.49 -19.27
N TYR A 365 -14.90 11.48 -18.75
CA TYR A 365 -14.24 10.23 -18.36
C TYR A 365 -13.68 9.49 -19.57
N ASP A 366 -14.40 9.49 -20.69
CA ASP A 366 -13.95 8.87 -21.93
C ASP A 366 -12.72 9.61 -22.48
N ALA A 367 -12.72 10.95 -22.42
CA ALA A 367 -11.57 11.77 -22.81
C ALA A 367 -10.36 11.55 -21.88
N LEU A 368 -10.57 11.52 -20.56
CA LEU A 368 -9.52 11.19 -19.60
C LEU A 368 -8.98 9.77 -19.81
N ALA A 369 -9.83 8.81 -20.16
CA ALA A 369 -9.41 7.45 -20.47
C ALA A 369 -8.53 7.41 -21.73
N ALA A 370 -8.86 8.23 -22.75
CA ALA A 370 -8.02 8.37 -23.94
C ALA A 370 -6.63 8.93 -23.59
N VAL A 371 -6.54 9.90 -22.68
CA VAL A 371 -5.24 10.39 -22.15
C VAL A 371 -4.47 9.28 -21.45
N VAL A 372 -5.09 8.57 -20.51
CA VAL A 372 -4.45 7.47 -19.76
C VAL A 372 -3.93 6.40 -20.72
N ASP A 373 -4.72 6.02 -21.71
CA ASP A 373 -4.34 5.03 -22.72
C ASP A 373 -3.22 5.51 -23.63
N ARG A 374 -3.22 6.79 -24.04
CA ARG A 374 -2.11 7.36 -24.82
C ARG A 374 -0.82 7.35 -24.03
N VAL A 375 -0.84 7.87 -22.80
CA VAL A 375 0.33 7.89 -21.91
C VAL A 375 0.88 6.48 -21.73
N LYS A 376 0.01 5.50 -21.48
CA LYS A 376 0.39 4.09 -21.33
C LYS A 376 1.02 3.49 -22.60
N LYS A 377 0.53 3.86 -23.79
CA LYS A 377 1.06 3.38 -25.08
C LYS A 377 2.40 4.02 -25.43
N THR A 378 2.57 5.30 -25.10
CA THR A 378 3.77 6.08 -25.47
C THR A 378 4.90 5.90 -24.47
N TYR A 379 4.63 5.93 -23.16
CA TYR A 379 5.65 5.81 -22.13
C TYR A 379 6.04 4.35 -21.90
N GLN A 380 7.22 3.97 -22.40
CA GLN A 380 7.78 2.61 -22.27
C GLN A 380 8.80 2.47 -21.13
N GLY A 381 9.01 3.54 -20.35
CA GLY A 381 9.90 3.53 -19.19
C GLY A 381 9.35 2.72 -18.01
N PRO A 382 10.17 2.52 -16.97
CA PRO A 382 9.75 1.84 -15.75
C PRO A 382 8.61 2.60 -15.05
N THR A 383 7.51 1.90 -14.81
CA THR A 383 6.36 2.38 -14.04
C THR A 383 6.17 1.56 -12.76
N THR A 384 5.39 2.11 -11.83
CA THR A 384 4.88 1.31 -10.71
C THR A 384 3.97 0.19 -11.24
N THR A 385 3.98 -0.96 -10.57
CA THR A 385 3.26 -2.18 -10.98
C THR A 385 1.73 -2.05 -11.08
N SER A 386 1.12 -0.98 -10.58
CA SER A 386 -0.33 -0.76 -10.67
C SER A 386 -0.69 -0.14 -12.02
N GLU A 387 -1.50 -0.85 -12.80
CA GLU A 387 -2.07 -0.34 -14.04
C GLU A 387 -3.07 0.80 -13.74
N THR A 388 -2.71 2.03 -14.12
CA THR A 388 -3.61 3.19 -14.00
C THR A 388 -4.76 3.05 -14.98
N LYS A 389 -5.98 3.22 -14.48
CA LYS A 389 -7.23 3.19 -15.24
C LYS A 389 -8.17 4.26 -14.72
N VAL A 390 -9.07 4.74 -15.57
CA VAL A 390 -10.18 5.60 -15.15
C VAL A 390 -11.25 4.74 -14.51
N ILE A 391 -11.56 5.02 -13.24
CA ILE A 391 -12.56 4.32 -12.43
C ILE A 391 -13.64 5.34 -12.04
N PRO A 392 -14.72 5.49 -12.82
CA PRO A 392 -15.76 6.49 -12.54
C PRO A 392 -16.41 6.34 -11.16
N HIS A 393 -16.47 5.12 -10.61
CA HIS A 393 -16.94 4.86 -9.24
C HIS A 393 -16.02 5.47 -8.16
N GLY A 394 -14.72 5.60 -8.45
CA GLY A 394 -13.80 6.35 -7.59
C GLY A 394 -14.18 7.83 -7.55
N GLY A 395 -14.38 8.44 -8.72
CA GLY A 395 -14.86 9.82 -8.83
C GLY A 395 -16.20 10.04 -8.11
N LEU A 396 -17.15 9.10 -8.27
CA LEU A 396 -18.43 9.16 -7.57
C LEU A 396 -18.31 9.03 -6.05
N THR A 397 -17.38 8.20 -5.56
CA THR A 397 -17.10 8.07 -4.12
C THR A 397 -16.63 9.40 -3.53
N VAL A 398 -15.71 10.07 -4.23
CA VAL A 398 -15.16 11.37 -3.86
C VAL A 398 -16.25 12.45 -3.84
N THR A 399 -17.08 12.53 -4.89
CA THR A 399 -18.16 13.54 -4.93
C THR A 399 -19.26 13.27 -3.91
N THR A 400 -19.57 11.99 -3.65
CA THR A 400 -20.52 11.61 -2.59
C THR A 400 -20.01 12.07 -1.23
N TRP A 401 -18.70 11.95 -0.97
CA TRP A 401 -18.09 12.52 0.23
C TRP A 401 -18.23 14.06 0.26
N MET A 402 -17.90 14.76 -0.82
CA MET A 402 -18.03 16.23 -0.88
C MET A 402 -19.46 16.72 -0.60
N CYS A 403 -20.46 15.97 -1.03
CA CYS A 403 -21.88 16.31 -0.83
C CYS A 403 -22.46 15.83 0.51
N SER A 404 -21.73 15.03 1.30
CA SER A 404 -22.22 14.53 2.59
C SER A 404 -22.09 15.60 3.68
N ASP A 405 -22.99 15.66 4.66
CA ASP A 405 -22.83 16.64 5.76
C ASP A 405 -21.64 16.30 6.67
N ASN A 406 -21.49 15.02 7.01
CA ASN A 406 -20.45 14.50 7.90
C ASN A 406 -20.06 13.06 7.52
N TRP A 407 -19.01 12.54 8.16
CA TRP A 407 -18.50 11.19 7.86
C TRP A 407 -19.46 10.07 8.24
N SER A 408 -20.25 10.22 9.31
CA SER A 408 -21.23 9.20 9.69
C SER A 408 -22.27 8.96 8.60
N ASN A 409 -22.82 10.03 8.02
CA ASN A 409 -23.77 9.93 6.91
C ASN A 409 -23.13 9.23 5.70
N PHE A 410 -21.88 9.60 5.39
CA PHE A 410 -21.14 8.97 4.30
C PHE A 410 -20.84 7.48 4.58
N ALA A 411 -20.36 7.15 5.77
CA ALA A 411 -20.06 5.78 6.22
C ALA A 411 -21.32 4.89 6.16
N SER A 412 -22.48 5.43 6.50
CA SER A 412 -23.77 4.73 6.35
C SER A 412 -24.07 4.36 4.90
N LEU A 413 -23.81 5.25 3.94
CA LEU A 413 -23.95 4.97 2.51
C LEU A 413 -22.93 3.93 2.03
N LEU A 414 -21.66 4.05 2.46
CA LEU A 414 -20.61 3.08 2.14
C LEU A 414 -20.99 1.68 2.62
N LYS A 415 -21.52 1.57 3.83
CA LYS A 415 -21.98 0.31 4.42
C LYS A 415 -23.10 -0.34 3.59
N LEU A 416 -24.07 0.44 3.13
CA LEU A 416 -25.14 -0.04 2.24
C LEU A 416 -24.58 -0.51 0.89
N ALA A 417 -23.53 0.14 0.39
CA ALA A 417 -22.85 -0.21 -0.85
C ALA A 417 -21.81 -1.34 -0.69
N GLY A 418 -21.56 -1.84 0.53
CA GLY A 418 -20.52 -2.85 0.79
C GLY A 418 -19.10 -2.35 0.58
N VAL A 419 -18.87 -1.03 0.68
CA VAL A 419 -17.56 -0.38 0.55
C VAL A 419 -16.91 -0.26 1.91
N ALA A 420 -15.62 -0.60 2.01
CA ALA A 420 -14.86 -0.43 3.24
C ALA A 420 -14.52 1.04 3.48
N GLU A 421 -14.82 1.57 4.67
CA GLU A 421 -14.57 2.96 5.03
C GLU A 421 -13.12 3.40 4.84
N GLY A 422 -12.15 2.56 5.22
CA GLY A 422 -10.73 2.84 5.05
C GLY A 422 -10.29 2.92 3.57
N ASP A 423 -10.98 2.21 2.67
CA ASP A 423 -10.68 2.28 1.24
C ASP A 423 -11.24 3.57 0.61
N ALA A 424 -12.42 4.01 1.05
CA ALA A 424 -12.98 5.30 0.65
C ALA A 424 -12.16 6.48 1.22
N ALA A 425 -11.79 6.42 2.50
CA ALA A 425 -10.93 7.43 3.14
C ALA A 425 -9.60 7.56 2.42
N ARG A 426 -8.93 6.43 2.13
CA ARG A 426 -7.69 6.41 1.35
C ARG A 426 -7.87 7.07 -0.02
N LEU A 427 -8.93 6.73 -0.75
CA LEU A 427 -9.20 7.33 -2.06
C LEU A 427 -9.37 8.85 -1.96
N VAL A 428 -10.14 9.32 -0.98
CA VAL A 428 -10.38 10.74 -0.75
C VAL A 428 -9.06 11.46 -0.43
N THR A 429 -8.25 10.94 0.49
CA THR A 429 -6.95 11.53 0.85
C THR A 429 -5.99 11.52 -0.35
N GLN A 430 -5.89 10.42 -1.10
CA GLN A 430 -5.05 10.35 -2.31
C GLN A 430 -5.50 11.35 -3.38
N THR A 431 -6.81 11.54 -3.54
CA THR A 431 -7.37 12.54 -4.45
C THR A 431 -6.98 13.95 -4.01
N ALA A 432 -7.12 14.25 -2.71
CA ALA A 432 -6.70 15.53 -2.14
C ALA A 432 -5.19 15.76 -2.26
N ASP A 433 -4.36 14.73 -2.12
CA ASP A 433 -2.90 14.81 -2.33
C ASP A 433 -2.57 15.19 -3.77
N HIS A 434 -3.26 14.60 -4.75
CA HIS A 434 -3.09 14.95 -6.16
C HIS A 434 -3.58 16.36 -6.47
N LEU A 435 -4.73 16.78 -5.92
CA LEU A 435 -5.20 18.16 -6.02
C LEU A 435 -4.21 19.14 -5.37
N SER A 436 -3.57 18.76 -4.27
CA SER A 436 -2.50 19.53 -3.62
C SER A 436 -1.27 19.68 -4.51
N GLN A 437 -0.95 18.70 -5.36
CA GLN A 437 0.09 18.86 -6.39
C GLN A 437 -0.34 19.87 -7.45
N ILE A 438 -1.60 19.81 -7.93
CA ILE A 438 -2.13 20.77 -8.91
C ILE A 438 -2.12 22.20 -8.35
N CYS A 439 -2.39 22.39 -7.05
CA CYS A 439 -2.30 23.69 -6.38
C CYS A 439 -0.91 24.35 -6.53
N ARG A 440 0.17 23.57 -6.69
CA ARG A 440 1.54 24.10 -6.86
C ARG A 440 1.75 24.79 -8.21
N LEU A 441 0.87 24.56 -9.17
CA LEU A 441 0.93 25.14 -10.51
C LEU A 441 0.43 26.59 -10.56
N TYR A 442 0.32 27.30 -9.44
CA TYR A 442 -0.24 28.66 -9.38
C TYR A 442 0.42 29.66 -10.36
N GLU A 443 1.72 29.54 -10.59
CA GLU A 443 2.45 30.43 -11.50
C GLU A 443 2.14 30.19 -12.98
N THR A 444 1.75 28.97 -13.35
CA THR A 444 1.54 28.57 -14.76
C THR A 444 0.08 28.35 -15.11
N HIS A 445 -0.71 27.87 -14.15
CA HIS A 445 -2.13 27.52 -14.29
C HIS A 445 -2.94 28.06 -13.10
N PRO A 446 -3.01 29.40 -12.91
CA PRO A 446 -3.56 30.02 -11.70
C PRO A 446 -5.04 29.71 -11.43
N GLU A 447 -5.86 29.65 -12.48
CA GLU A 447 -7.29 29.35 -12.35
C GLU A 447 -7.52 27.89 -11.93
N LEU A 448 -6.83 26.96 -12.59
CA LEU A 448 -6.86 25.54 -12.22
C LEU A 448 -6.35 25.32 -10.80
N ALA A 449 -5.26 25.99 -10.40
CA ALA A 449 -4.73 25.90 -9.05
C ALA A 449 -5.74 26.36 -7.99
N ARG A 450 -6.55 27.39 -8.29
CA ARG A 450 -7.63 27.85 -7.42
C ARG A 450 -8.75 26.81 -7.31
N THR A 451 -9.25 26.30 -8.43
CA THR A 451 -10.28 25.24 -8.45
C THR A 451 -9.81 23.98 -7.73
N ALA A 452 -8.53 23.61 -7.88
CA ALA A 452 -7.92 22.49 -7.18
C ALA A 452 -7.84 22.73 -5.67
N SER A 453 -7.55 23.97 -5.23
CA SER A 453 -7.57 24.32 -3.80
C SER A 453 -8.98 24.19 -3.22
N GLU A 454 -10.00 24.71 -3.91
CA GLU A 454 -11.40 24.59 -3.49
C GLU A 454 -11.84 23.12 -3.38
N ALA A 455 -11.46 22.30 -4.36
CA ALA A 455 -11.73 20.86 -4.38
C ALA A 455 -11.03 20.14 -3.22
N ARG A 456 -9.75 20.43 -2.98
CA ARG A 456 -8.96 19.86 -1.88
C ARG A 456 -9.57 20.20 -0.53
N ASP A 457 -9.93 21.47 -0.31
CA ASP A 457 -10.43 21.94 0.99
C ASP A 457 -11.81 21.33 1.31
N ALA A 458 -12.63 21.09 0.29
CA ALA A 458 -13.90 20.36 0.44
C ALA A 458 -13.71 18.87 0.79
N LEU A 459 -12.59 18.25 0.40
CA LEU A 459 -12.26 16.85 0.72
C LEU A 459 -11.59 16.70 2.09
N LEU A 460 -10.65 17.58 2.42
CA LEU A 460 -9.84 17.54 3.65
C LEU A 460 -10.55 18.19 4.84
N ARG A 461 -11.70 17.62 5.20
CA ARG A 461 -12.48 17.98 6.38
C ARG A 461 -12.61 16.79 7.34
N PRO A 462 -12.98 17.02 8.61
CA PRO A 462 -13.08 15.95 9.59
C PRO A 462 -13.88 14.73 9.09
N PRO A 463 -13.44 13.51 9.41
CA PRO A 463 -12.26 13.17 10.21
C PRO A 463 -10.96 13.10 9.38
N LEU A 464 -11.01 13.37 8.07
CA LEU A 464 -9.87 13.23 7.14
C LEU A 464 -8.94 14.46 7.10
N SER A 465 -9.16 15.46 7.94
CA SER A 465 -8.27 16.62 8.06
C SER A 465 -6.90 16.23 8.60
N ASP A 466 -5.87 17.00 8.25
CA ASP A 466 -4.45 16.78 8.60
C ASP A 466 -4.14 16.73 10.11
N SER A 467 -5.13 16.97 10.97
CA SER A 467 -4.99 17.06 12.43
C SER A 467 -4.50 15.79 13.11
N LEU A 468 -4.57 14.63 12.45
CA LEU A 468 -4.13 13.34 13.01
C LEU A 468 -2.72 12.91 12.55
N LEU A 469 -2.16 13.56 11.53
CA LEU A 469 -0.84 13.24 10.97
C LEU A 469 0.29 14.07 11.59
N ILE A 470 -0.04 15.05 12.43
CA ILE A 470 0.91 15.91 13.13
C ILE A 470 1.01 15.43 14.59
N LYS A 471 1.82 14.40 14.85
CA LYS A 471 2.53 14.18 16.13
C LYS A 471 3.52 13.04 16.06
#